data_AF-A0A1B8W861-F1
#
_entry.id   AF-A0A1B8W861-F1
#
_cell.length_a   1.000
_cell.length_b   1.000
_cell.length_c   1.000
_cell.angle_alpha   90.00
_cell.angle_beta   90.00
_cell.angle_gamma   90.00
#
_symmetry.space_group_name_H-M   'P 1'
#
loop_
_entity.id
_entity.type
_entity.pdbx_description
1 polymer ?
#
loop_
_entity_poly.entity_id
_entity_poly.type
_entity_poly.pdbx_seq_one_letter_code
_entity_poly.pdbx_strand_id
1 'polypeptide(L)'
;MLKWIKILWILSALINLSGVIWLIIGSTANFQRGIDLITTVIMIDIGIPSLLLIVLSVILLVRRWSPQRGGVLGIFALIVSMLLLTPPLYKSVDTSGWLTERVMTDTIQMTTDGHYEYSIEVINIFQRNSYARLYLKNVSTSEENHIRLTLPIYAIHGIGVEKVNYWVKLELTSEADTYILHTTKDFPLSGERFEVDVINGQAIKIE
;
A
#
# COMPACT_ATOMS: atom_id res chain seq x y z
N MET A 1 -34.85 -11.35 -26.16
CA MET A 1 -34.68 -10.08 -25.40
C MET A 1 -34.51 -10.34 -23.89
N LEU A 2 -35.48 -10.94 -23.18
CA LEU A 2 -35.37 -11.18 -21.72
C LEU A 2 -34.17 -12.03 -21.28
N LYS A 3 -33.77 -13.07 -22.05
CA LYS A 3 -32.58 -13.88 -21.74
C LYS A 3 -31.29 -13.05 -21.75
N TRP A 4 -31.13 -12.19 -22.75
CA TRP A 4 -29.97 -11.30 -22.88
C TRP A 4 -29.91 -10.27 -21.75
N ILE A 5 -31.05 -9.66 -21.40
CA ILE A 5 -31.14 -8.74 -20.25
C ILE A 5 -30.74 -9.45 -18.96
N LYS A 6 -31.19 -10.69 -18.75
CA LYS A 6 -30.82 -11.48 -17.58
C LYS A 6 -29.31 -11.78 -17.52
N ILE A 7 -28.69 -12.11 -18.64
CA ILE A 7 -27.23 -12.32 -18.72
C ILE A 7 -26.50 -11.02 -18.36
N LEU A 8 -26.90 -9.90 -18.95
CA LEU A 8 -26.27 -8.60 -18.72
C LEU A 8 -26.44 -8.14 -17.26
N TRP A 9 -27.59 -8.43 -16.66
CA TRP A 9 -27.86 -8.18 -15.26
C TRP A 9 -26.96 -8.99 -14.33
N ILE A 10 -26.86 -10.31 -14.56
CA ILE A 10 -25.95 -11.18 -13.78
C ILE A 10 -24.51 -10.67 -13.91
N LEU A 11 -24.07 -10.35 -15.12
CA LEU A 11 -22.71 -9.84 -15.36
C LEU A 11 -22.45 -8.52 -14.61
N SER A 12 -23.42 -7.59 -14.65
CA SER A 12 -23.32 -6.31 -13.95
C SER A 12 -23.22 -6.49 -12.43
N ALA A 13 -24.00 -7.42 -11.87
CA ALA A 13 -23.95 -7.75 -10.46
C ALA A 13 -22.61 -8.38 -10.06
N LEU A 14 -22.05 -9.26 -10.89
CA LEU A 14 -20.72 -9.86 -10.64
C LEU A 14 -19.60 -8.82 -10.69
N ILE A 15 -19.63 -7.92 -11.67
CA ILE A 15 -18.66 -6.82 -11.81
C ILE A 15 -18.75 -5.84 -10.62
N ASN A 16 -19.95 -5.52 -10.17
CA ASN A 16 -20.14 -4.66 -9.01
C ASN A 16 -19.68 -5.36 -7.72
N LEU A 17 -19.97 -6.66 -7.57
CA LEU A 17 -19.50 -7.46 -6.44
C LEU A 17 -17.97 -7.55 -6.39
N SER A 18 -17.30 -7.77 -7.53
CA SER A 18 -15.84 -7.77 -7.55
C SER A 18 -15.26 -6.41 -7.17
N GLY A 19 -15.91 -5.30 -7.54
CA GLY A 19 -15.54 -3.96 -7.09
C GLY A 19 -15.67 -3.80 -5.58
N VAL A 20 -16.76 -4.28 -4.97
CA VAL A 20 -16.94 -4.24 -3.51
C VAL A 20 -15.88 -5.08 -2.80
N ILE A 21 -15.61 -6.30 -3.29
CA ILE A 21 -14.56 -7.16 -2.72
C ILE A 21 -13.20 -6.47 -2.81
N TRP A 22 -12.88 -5.89 -3.98
CA TRP A 22 -11.66 -5.12 -4.19
C TRP A 22 -11.53 -3.96 -3.20
N LEU A 23 -12.62 -3.20 -2.99
CA LEU A 23 -12.66 -2.13 -2.00
C LEU A 23 -12.38 -2.64 -0.58
N ILE A 24 -13.02 -3.74 -0.15
CA ILE A 24 -12.82 -4.29 1.19
C ILE A 24 -11.37 -4.74 1.40
N ILE A 25 -10.80 -5.48 0.45
CA ILE A 25 -9.41 -5.96 0.54
C ILE A 25 -8.43 -4.77 0.52
N GLY A 26 -8.64 -3.81 -0.39
CA GLY A 26 -7.78 -2.64 -0.54
C GLY A 26 -7.86 -1.64 0.61
N SER A 27 -9.06 -1.43 1.16
CA SER A 27 -9.29 -0.56 2.32
C SER A 27 -8.52 -1.01 3.55
N THR A 28 -8.38 -2.32 3.71
CA THR A 28 -7.61 -2.94 4.80
C THR A 28 -6.14 -3.19 4.42
N ALA A 29 -5.74 -2.85 3.18
CA ALA A 29 -4.45 -3.21 2.58
C ALA A 29 -4.10 -4.69 2.85
N ASN A 30 -5.06 -5.60 2.58
CA ASN A 30 -4.97 -7.01 2.93
C ASN A 30 -4.71 -7.25 4.44
N PHE A 31 -5.47 -6.54 5.29
CA PHE A 31 -5.39 -6.56 6.76
C PHE A 31 -4.05 -6.12 7.36
N GLN A 32 -3.24 -5.38 6.59
CA GLN A 32 -1.98 -4.82 7.07
C GLN A 32 -2.14 -3.45 7.75
N ARG A 33 -3.26 -2.74 7.52
CA ARG A 33 -3.58 -1.45 8.15
C ARG A 33 -5.04 -1.35 8.60
N GLY A 34 -5.32 -0.42 9.52
CA GLY A 34 -6.69 0.00 9.83
C GLY A 34 -7.34 0.74 8.66
N ILE A 35 -8.67 0.72 8.59
CA ILE A 35 -9.42 1.47 7.57
C ILE A 35 -9.21 2.97 7.83
N ASP A 36 -8.76 3.70 6.82
CA ASP A 36 -8.61 5.15 6.91
C ASP A 36 -9.96 5.89 6.79
N LEU A 37 -9.98 7.17 7.14
CA LEU A 37 -11.20 7.99 7.13
C LEU A 37 -11.79 8.13 5.72
N ILE A 38 -10.93 8.34 4.71
CA ILE A 38 -11.36 8.55 3.31
C ILE A 38 -12.05 7.29 2.79
N THR A 39 -11.44 6.13 3.01
CA THR A 39 -11.99 4.85 2.58
C THR A 39 -13.23 4.47 3.37
N THR A 40 -13.32 4.88 4.65
CA THR A 40 -14.56 4.74 5.43
C THR A 40 -15.72 5.51 4.78
N VAL A 41 -15.50 6.76 4.39
CA VAL A 41 -16.51 7.57 3.69
C VAL A 41 -16.93 6.90 2.38
N ILE A 42 -15.97 6.43 1.57
CA ILE A 42 -16.25 5.74 0.30
C ILE A 42 -17.01 4.42 0.53
N MET A 43 -16.67 3.67 1.58
CA MET A 43 -17.39 2.45 1.95
C MET A 43 -18.85 2.76 2.30
N ILE A 44 -19.12 3.84 3.04
CA ILE A 44 -20.48 4.24 3.42
C ILE A 44 -21.26 4.76 2.21
N ASP A 45 -20.68 5.65 1.42
CA ASP A 45 -21.39 6.36 0.34
C ASP A 45 -21.50 5.58 -0.96
N ILE A 46 -20.61 4.59 -1.19
CA ILE A 46 -20.55 3.83 -2.44
C ILE A 46 -20.60 2.32 -2.17
N GLY A 47 -19.82 1.84 -1.20
CA GLY A 47 -19.73 0.41 -0.87
C GLY A 47 -21.05 -0.18 -0.38
N ILE A 48 -21.67 0.44 0.63
CA ILE A 48 -22.96 0.00 1.19
C ILE A 48 -24.08 0.08 0.14
N PRO A 49 -24.27 1.19 -0.61
CA PRO A 49 -25.26 1.22 -1.69
C PRO A 49 -25.03 0.13 -2.75
N SER A 50 -23.79 -0.11 -3.15
CA SER A 50 -23.45 -1.19 -4.10
C SER A 50 -23.83 -2.57 -3.56
N LEU A 51 -23.52 -2.86 -2.29
CA LEU A 51 -23.94 -4.09 -1.62
C LEU A 51 -25.46 -4.25 -1.58
N LEU A 52 -26.21 -3.18 -1.28
CA LEU A 52 -27.67 -3.22 -1.26
C LEU A 52 -28.24 -3.53 -2.66
N LEU A 53 -27.66 -2.96 -3.73
CA LEU A 53 -28.07 -3.27 -5.10
C LEU A 53 -27.77 -4.72 -5.48
N ILE A 54 -26.63 -5.28 -5.05
CA ILE A 54 -26.28 -6.69 -5.24
C ILE A 54 -27.28 -7.59 -4.49
N VAL A 55 -27.58 -7.32 -3.23
CA VAL A 55 -28.54 -8.09 -2.44
C VAL A 55 -29.92 -8.06 -3.08
N LEU A 56 -30.39 -6.87 -3.47
CA LEU A 56 -31.65 -6.71 -4.19
C LEU A 56 -31.65 -7.50 -5.51
N SER A 57 -30.55 -7.43 -6.25
CA SER A 57 -30.36 -8.17 -7.50
C SER A 57 -30.49 -9.67 -7.31
N VAL A 58 -29.79 -10.23 -6.32
CA VAL A 58 -29.84 -11.65 -5.96
C VAL A 58 -31.26 -12.07 -5.56
N ILE A 59 -31.93 -11.30 -4.70
CA ILE A 59 -33.31 -11.59 -4.26
C ILE A 59 -34.25 -11.69 -5.46
N LEU A 60 -34.19 -10.73 -6.38
CA LEU A 60 -35.05 -10.70 -7.56
C LEU A 60 -34.74 -11.85 -8.54
N LEU A 61 -33.46 -12.20 -8.72
CA LEU A 61 -33.03 -13.33 -9.55
C LEU A 61 -33.47 -14.68 -8.96
N VAL A 62 -33.34 -14.87 -7.65
CA VAL A 62 -33.74 -16.10 -6.93
C VAL A 62 -35.25 -16.29 -6.95
N ARG A 63 -36.03 -15.22 -6.74
CA ARG A 63 -37.49 -15.24 -6.85
C ARG A 63 -38.01 -15.42 -8.29
N ARG A 64 -37.10 -15.58 -9.27
CA ARG A 64 -37.41 -15.71 -10.71
C ARG A 64 -38.34 -14.61 -11.20
N TRP A 65 -38.17 -13.41 -10.66
CA TRP A 65 -39.04 -12.29 -11.00
C TRP A 65 -38.92 -11.97 -12.48
N SER A 66 -40.06 -11.99 -13.20
CA SER A 66 -40.12 -11.66 -14.61
C SER A 66 -40.68 -10.23 -14.76
N PRO A 67 -39.92 -9.32 -15.40
CA PRO A 67 -40.40 -7.96 -15.57
C PRO A 67 -41.60 -7.95 -16.54
N GLN A 68 -42.77 -7.51 -16.06
CA GLN A 68 -43.85 -7.04 -16.93
C GLN A 68 -43.45 -5.71 -17.61
N ARG A 69 -44.25 -5.16 -18.53
CA ARG A 69 -43.86 -4.01 -19.40
C ARG A 69 -43.17 -2.82 -18.68
N GLY A 70 -43.50 -2.54 -17.41
CA GLY A 70 -42.82 -1.51 -16.60
C GLY A 70 -41.60 -1.99 -15.79
N GLY A 71 -41.49 -3.29 -15.50
CA GLY A 71 -40.39 -3.87 -14.73
C GLY A 71 -39.04 -3.90 -15.46
N VAL A 72 -39.07 -3.82 -16.79
CA VAL A 72 -37.86 -3.79 -17.62
C VAL A 72 -37.07 -2.50 -17.37
N LEU A 73 -37.76 -1.36 -17.21
CA LEU A 73 -37.14 -0.09 -16.89
C LEU A 73 -36.45 -0.14 -15.51
N GLY A 74 -37.09 -0.79 -14.54
CA GLY A 74 -36.51 -0.98 -13.20
C GLY A 74 -35.23 -1.83 -13.23
N ILE A 75 -35.21 -2.94 -13.98
CA ILE A 75 -33.99 -3.75 -14.16
C ILE A 75 -32.91 -2.94 -14.88
N PHE A 76 -33.28 -2.16 -15.89
CA PHE A 76 -32.33 -1.32 -16.60
C PHE A 76 -31.72 -0.26 -15.68
N ALA A 77 -32.54 0.43 -14.89
CA ALA A 77 -32.06 1.40 -13.89
C ALA A 77 -31.15 0.73 -12.84
N LEU A 78 -31.49 -0.47 -12.40
CA LEU A 78 -30.70 -1.27 -11.47
C LEU A 78 -29.32 -1.63 -12.06
N ILE A 79 -29.28 -2.09 -13.31
CA ILE A 79 -28.04 -2.38 -14.05
C ILE A 79 -27.19 -1.12 -14.18
N VAL A 80 -27.77 -0.02 -14.66
CA VAL A 80 -27.06 1.25 -14.86
C VAL A 80 -26.50 1.75 -13.52
N SER A 81 -27.28 1.68 -12.44
CA SER A 81 -26.83 2.10 -11.11
C SER A 81 -25.63 1.26 -10.64
N MET A 82 -25.69 -0.07 -10.77
CA MET A 82 -24.54 -0.92 -10.45
C MET A 82 -23.31 -0.57 -11.28
N LEU A 83 -23.46 -0.38 -12.59
CA LEU A 83 -22.35 -0.03 -13.47
C LEU A 83 -21.77 1.35 -13.18
N LEU A 84 -22.59 2.33 -12.77
CA LEU A 84 -22.13 3.67 -12.39
C LEU A 84 -21.36 3.68 -11.08
N LEU A 85 -21.76 2.85 -10.10
CA LEU A 85 -21.07 2.76 -8.81
C LEU A 85 -19.78 1.94 -8.87
N THR A 86 -19.58 1.09 -9.89
CA THR A 86 -18.40 0.21 -9.97
C THR A 86 -17.06 0.96 -10.12
N PRO A 87 -16.87 1.92 -11.05
CA PRO A 87 -15.56 2.53 -11.26
C PRO A 87 -14.98 3.21 -10.01
N PRO A 88 -15.76 3.95 -9.20
CA PRO A 88 -15.28 4.48 -7.93
C PRO A 88 -14.75 3.40 -6.98
N LEU A 89 -15.40 2.23 -6.87
CA LEU A 89 -14.95 1.12 -5.99
C LEU A 89 -13.53 0.64 -6.33
N TYR A 90 -13.15 0.66 -7.60
CA TYR A 90 -11.81 0.30 -8.05
C TYR A 90 -10.80 1.43 -7.87
N LYS A 91 -11.19 2.65 -8.26
CA LYS A 91 -10.29 3.82 -8.25
C LYS A 91 -9.97 4.34 -6.86
N SER A 92 -10.83 4.07 -5.88
CA SER A 92 -10.64 4.53 -4.50
C SER A 92 -9.61 3.72 -3.72
N VAL A 93 -9.19 2.56 -4.24
CA VAL A 93 -8.23 1.69 -3.54
C VAL A 93 -6.81 2.13 -3.87
N ASP A 94 -6.09 2.58 -2.85
CA ASP A 94 -4.65 2.79 -2.91
C ASP A 94 -3.95 1.42 -3.00
N THR A 95 -3.18 1.19 -4.06
CA THR A 95 -2.41 -0.04 -4.29
C THR A 95 -1.06 -0.03 -3.58
N SER A 96 -0.56 1.14 -3.18
CA SER A 96 0.70 1.30 -2.48
C SER A 96 0.61 0.77 -1.05
N GLY A 97 1.62 0.00 -0.65
CA GLY A 97 1.72 -0.66 0.65
C GLY A 97 1.41 -2.16 0.63
N TRP A 98 0.56 -2.63 -0.29
CA TRP A 98 0.12 -4.03 -0.32
C TRP A 98 0.31 -4.73 -1.66
N LEU A 99 0.00 -4.05 -2.77
CA LEU A 99 0.28 -4.58 -4.10
C LEU A 99 1.67 -4.15 -4.59
N THR A 100 2.08 -2.94 -4.24
CA THR A 100 3.42 -2.41 -4.47
C THR A 100 4.00 -1.88 -3.17
N GLU A 101 5.32 -1.94 -3.01
CA GLU A 101 5.98 -1.35 -1.84
C GLU A 101 5.81 0.17 -1.87
N ARG A 102 5.37 0.73 -0.74
CA ARG A 102 5.41 2.18 -0.52
C ARG A 102 6.75 2.50 0.12
N VAL A 103 7.69 2.97 -0.69
CA VAL A 103 9.04 3.33 -0.24
C VAL A 103 9.06 4.81 0.14
N MET A 104 9.61 5.09 1.31
CA MET A 104 9.84 6.42 1.83
C MET A 104 11.32 6.55 2.18
N THR A 105 12.01 7.46 1.50
CA THR A 105 13.47 7.56 1.54
C THR A 105 13.89 8.88 2.18
N ASP A 106 15.01 8.88 2.90
CA ASP A 106 15.65 10.13 3.30
C ASP A 106 16.53 10.71 2.18
N THR A 107 17.23 11.81 2.48
CA THR A 107 18.09 12.46 1.49
C THR A 107 19.30 11.58 1.22
N ILE A 108 19.62 11.38 -0.06
CA ILE A 108 20.85 10.68 -0.45
C ILE A 108 22.07 11.42 0.09
N GLN A 109 22.94 10.69 0.75
CA GLN A 109 24.20 11.14 1.35
C GLN A 109 25.36 10.37 0.71
N MET A 110 26.58 10.86 0.92
CA MET A 110 27.79 10.17 0.48
C MET A 110 28.65 9.82 1.69
N THR A 111 29.26 8.64 1.68
CA THR A 111 30.22 8.25 2.70
C THR A 111 31.42 9.19 2.70
N THR A 112 32.10 9.32 3.84
CA THR A 112 33.22 10.26 3.99
C THR A 112 34.44 9.89 3.16
N ASP A 113 34.58 8.62 2.79
CA ASP A 113 35.59 8.12 1.85
C ASP A 113 35.16 8.25 0.38
N GLY A 114 33.91 8.64 0.10
CA GLY A 114 33.38 8.86 -1.25
C GLY A 114 33.10 7.58 -2.04
N HIS A 115 33.14 6.41 -1.41
CA HIS A 115 32.92 5.13 -2.10
C HIS A 115 31.44 4.83 -2.37
N TYR A 116 30.54 5.27 -1.48
CA TYR A 116 29.12 4.92 -1.56
C TYR A 116 28.21 6.15 -1.41
N GLU A 117 27.19 6.20 -2.27
CA GLU A 117 25.96 6.96 -2.01
C GLU A 117 25.03 6.10 -1.15
N TYR A 118 24.35 6.69 -0.16
CA TYR A 118 23.49 5.96 0.75
C TYR A 118 22.26 6.75 1.18
N SER A 119 21.21 6.00 1.54
CA SER A 119 19.99 6.53 2.17
C SER A 119 19.27 5.41 2.91
N ILE A 120 18.42 5.74 3.88
CA ILE A 120 17.51 4.75 4.47
C ILE A 120 16.19 4.76 3.73
N GLU A 121 15.71 3.57 3.38
CA GLU A 121 14.39 3.33 2.84
C GLU A 121 13.51 2.72 3.93
N VAL A 122 12.41 3.39 4.25
CA VAL A 122 11.35 2.90 5.11
C VAL A 122 10.21 2.41 4.22
N ILE A 123 9.90 1.12 4.30
CA ILE A 123 8.91 0.47 3.46
C ILE A 123 7.62 0.29 4.25
N ASN A 124 6.49 0.63 3.62
CA ASN A 124 5.13 0.36 4.11
C ASN A 124 4.89 0.90 5.53
N ILE A 125 5.35 2.13 5.80
CA ILE A 125 5.14 2.78 7.10
C ILE A 125 3.65 2.79 7.50
N PHE A 126 3.38 2.59 8.79
CA PHE A 126 2.04 2.41 9.39
C PHE A 126 1.31 1.12 9.01
N GLN A 127 2.01 0.14 8.45
CA GLN A 127 1.47 -1.18 8.14
C GLN A 127 2.21 -2.27 8.91
N ARG A 128 1.55 -3.41 9.19
CA ARG A 128 2.14 -4.53 9.94
C ARG A 128 3.34 -5.17 9.24
N ASN A 129 3.37 -5.12 7.90
CA ASN A 129 4.48 -5.59 7.06
C ASN A 129 5.58 -4.52 6.86
N SER A 130 5.60 -3.45 7.66
CA SER A 130 6.61 -2.40 7.54
C SER A 130 8.02 -2.89 7.88
N TYR A 131 9.02 -2.40 7.17
CA TYR A 131 10.43 -2.69 7.46
C TYR A 131 11.32 -1.56 6.94
N ALA A 132 12.61 -1.58 7.30
CA ALA A 132 13.59 -0.65 6.75
C ALA A 132 14.75 -1.39 6.09
N ARG A 133 15.36 -0.74 5.11
CA ARG A 133 16.60 -1.19 4.48
C ARG A 133 17.49 0.01 4.18
N LEU A 134 18.78 -0.21 4.21
CA LEU A 134 19.79 0.74 3.77
C LEU A 134 19.97 0.57 2.26
N TYR A 135 19.75 1.64 1.51
CA TYR A 135 20.17 1.73 0.11
C TYR A 135 21.64 2.14 0.08
N LEU A 136 22.43 1.43 -0.71
CA LEU A 136 23.81 1.72 -1.00
C LEU A 136 24.02 1.67 -2.50
N LYS A 137 24.75 2.63 -3.04
CA LYS A 137 25.19 2.63 -4.43
C LYS A 137 26.67 2.92 -4.51
N ASN A 138 27.42 2.02 -5.11
CA ASN A 138 28.85 2.22 -5.33
C ASN A 138 29.06 3.31 -6.39
N VAL A 139 29.82 4.34 -6.06
CA VAL A 139 30.03 5.49 -6.95
C VAL A 139 30.83 5.12 -8.20
N SER A 140 31.76 4.16 -8.07
CA SER A 140 32.64 3.75 -9.17
C SER A 140 31.97 2.78 -10.14
N THR A 141 31.21 1.81 -9.62
CA THR A 141 30.60 0.74 -10.43
C THR A 141 29.13 1.00 -10.77
N SER A 142 28.48 1.95 -10.08
CA SER A 142 27.02 2.16 -10.11
C SER A 142 26.20 0.94 -9.67
N GLU A 143 26.82 -0.02 -8.98
CA GLU A 143 26.14 -1.18 -8.42
C GLU A 143 25.31 -0.77 -7.19
N GLU A 144 24.06 -1.21 -7.15
CA GLU A 144 23.11 -0.92 -6.07
C GLU A 144 22.93 -2.14 -5.17
N ASN A 145 22.93 -1.90 -3.86
CA ASN A 145 22.72 -2.91 -2.84
C ASN A 145 21.68 -2.41 -1.81
N HIS A 146 20.86 -3.34 -1.33
CA HIS A 146 19.84 -3.05 -0.32
C HIS A 146 20.03 -3.97 0.88
N ILE A 147 20.45 -3.40 2.01
CA ILE A 147 20.75 -4.15 3.22
C ILE A 147 19.62 -3.99 4.23
N ARG A 148 18.98 -5.09 4.62
CA ARG A 148 17.83 -5.05 5.54
C ARG A 148 18.27 -4.63 6.95
N LEU A 149 17.53 -3.69 7.55
CA LEU A 149 17.76 -3.22 8.92
C LEU A 149 16.72 -3.81 9.86
N THR A 150 17.17 -4.32 11.01
CA THR A 150 16.28 -4.82 12.06
C THR A 150 15.79 -3.66 12.93
N LEU A 151 14.89 -2.85 12.37
CA LEU A 151 14.25 -1.72 13.03
C LEU A 151 12.76 -1.99 13.28
N PRO A 152 12.20 -1.65 14.46
CA PRO A 152 10.78 -1.80 14.75
C PRO A 152 9.94 -0.70 14.07
N ILE A 153 9.94 -0.66 12.73
CA ILE A 153 9.22 0.37 11.95
C ILE A 153 7.72 0.41 12.26
N TYR A 154 7.13 -0.73 12.62
CA TYR A 154 5.73 -0.83 13.00
C TYR A 154 5.37 0.00 14.25
N ALA A 155 6.35 0.37 15.06
CA ALA A 155 6.17 1.20 16.26
C ALA A 155 6.13 2.71 15.95
N ILE A 156 6.43 3.11 14.71
CA ILE A 156 6.39 4.51 14.28
C ILE A 156 4.93 4.92 14.05
N HIS A 157 4.46 5.92 14.79
CA HIS A 157 3.09 6.46 14.68
C HIS A 157 3.02 7.79 13.92
N GLY A 158 4.18 8.40 13.63
CA GLY A 158 4.32 9.60 12.83
C GLY A 158 5.77 9.80 12.43
N ILE A 159 5.99 10.38 11.25
CA ILE A 159 7.32 10.77 10.77
C ILE A 159 7.22 12.17 10.16
N GLY A 160 8.12 13.06 10.59
CA GLY A 160 8.27 14.37 9.98
C GLY A 160 9.04 14.23 8.68
N VAL A 161 8.55 14.85 7.61
CA VAL A 161 9.25 14.91 6.32
C VAL A 161 9.50 16.36 5.99
N GLU A 162 10.70 16.83 6.27
CA GLU A 162 11.17 18.11 5.78
C GLU A 162 11.72 17.98 4.36
N LYS A 163 12.02 19.13 3.72
CA LYS A 163 12.59 19.15 2.37
C LYS A 163 13.96 18.46 2.29
N VAL A 164 14.68 18.44 3.41
CA VAL A 164 15.94 17.72 3.59
C VAL A 164 15.82 17.00 4.92
N ASN A 165 15.79 15.66 4.88
CA ASN A 165 15.85 14.83 6.08
C ASN A 165 17.11 13.97 6.02
N TYR A 166 17.79 13.87 7.14
CA TYR A 166 18.89 12.94 7.33
C TYR A 166 18.49 12.02 8.47
N TRP A 167 17.87 10.88 8.16
CA TRP A 167 17.41 9.94 9.19
C TRP A 167 18.52 9.02 9.64
N VAL A 168 19.53 8.81 8.79
CA VAL A 168 20.70 8.02 9.12
C VAL A 168 22.01 8.70 8.75
N LYS A 169 23.10 8.23 9.35
CA LYS A 169 24.48 8.61 9.03
C LYS A 169 25.36 7.36 9.03
N LEU A 170 26.19 7.18 8.01
CA LEU A 170 27.23 6.15 7.99
C LEU A 170 28.57 6.74 8.44
N GLU A 171 29.24 6.05 9.36
CA GLU A 171 30.58 6.37 9.84
C GLU A 171 31.56 5.25 9.47
N LEU A 172 32.78 5.63 9.08
CA LEU A 172 33.83 4.69 8.74
C LEU A 172 34.30 3.89 9.95
N THR A 173 34.66 2.63 9.73
CA THR A 173 35.40 1.81 10.70
C THR A 173 36.86 1.66 10.29
N SER A 174 37.65 0.92 11.07
CA SER A 174 39.00 0.52 10.70
C SER A 174 39.04 -0.54 9.60
N GLU A 175 37.93 -1.23 9.35
CA GLU A 175 37.82 -2.29 8.36
C GLU A 175 37.22 -1.72 7.06
N ALA A 176 37.79 -2.12 5.93
CA ALA A 176 37.29 -1.72 4.62
C ALA A 176 35.88 -2.28 4.39
N ASP A 177 35.03 -1.49 3.72
CA ASP A 177 33.64 -1.86 3.41
C ASP A 177 32.76 -2.21 4.61
N THR A 178 33.20 -1.82 5.82
CA THR A 178 32.47 -1.96 7.06
C THR A 178 32.21 -0.58 7.67
N TYR A 179 30.94 -0.30 7.98
CA TYR A 179 30.50 1.02 8.44
C TYR A 179 29.62 0.90 9.67
N ILE A 180 29.58 1.95 10.49
CA ILE A 180 28.57 2.09 11.53
C ILE A 180 27.45 3.00 11.04
N LEU A 181 26.26 2.45 10.91
CA LEU A 181 25.05 3.21 10.64
C LEU A 181 24.45 3.70 11.95
N HIS A 182 24.22 5.00 12.04
CA HIS A 182 23.55 5.67 13.14
C HIS A 182 22.20 6.20 12.69
N THR A 183 21.15 5.96 13.46
CA THR A 183 19.90 6.71 13.32
C THR A 183 20.02 8.07 14.01
N THR A 184 19.62 9.13 13.32
CA THR A 184 19.70 10.50 13.83
C THR A 184 18.51 10.84 14.71
N LYS A 185 18.54 12.03 15.34
CA LYS A 185 17.43 12.55 16.15
C LYS A 185 16.17 12.87 15.34
N ASP A 186 16.32 13.06 14.03
CA ASP A 186 15.21 13.38 13.13
C ASP A 186 14.43 12.12 12.74
N PHE A 187 14.99 10.93 13.02
CA PHE A 187 14.31 9.67 12.83
C PHE A 187 13.53 9.28 14.09
N PRO A 188 12.27 8.82 13.99
CA PRO A 188 11.45 8.43 15.15
C PRO A 188 12.06 7.32 16.02
N LEU A 189 12.98 6.52 15.47
CA LEU A 189 13.74 5.49 16.17
C LEU A 189 15.21 5.92 16.33
N SER A 190 15.43 7.09 16.92
CA SER A 190 16.77 7.69 17.07
C SER A 190 17.66 6.92 18.03
N GLY A 191 18.98 6.95 17.81
CA GLY A 191 19.99 6.38 18.71
C GLY A 191 20.30 4.91 18.49
N GLU A 192 19.60 4.26 17.56
CA GLU A 192 19.91 2.91 17.09
C GLU A 192 21.19 2.90 16.25
N ARG A 193 22.01 1.87 16.43
CA ARG A 193 23.28 1.68 15.75
C ARG A 193 23.37 0.30 15.11
N PHE A 194 23.96 0.24 13.92
CA PHE A 194 24.18 -1.01 13.21
C PHE A 194 25.60 -1.04 12.65
N GLU A 195 26.25 -2.18 12.78
CA GLU A 195 27.44 -2.51 12.01
C GLU A 195 26.96 -3.05 10.65
N VAL A 196 27.41 -2.41 9.57
CA VAL A 196 27.01 -2.70 8.20
C VAL A 196 28.21 -3.25 7.46
N ASP A 197 28.12 -4.52 7.09
CA ASP A 197 29.06 -5.19 6.20
C ASP A 197 28.50 -5.14 4.77
N VAL A 198 29.11 -4.30 3.95
CA VAL A 198 28.65 -4.05 2.58
C VAL A 198 28.91 -5.25 1.67
N ILE A 199 29.99 -5.99 1.90
CA ILE A 199 30.39 -7.15 1.09
C ILE A 199 29.41 -8.30 1.30
N ASN A 200 29.09 -8.59 2.57
CA ASN A 200 28.16 -9.66 2.92
C ASN A 200 26.70 -9.22 2.83
N GLY A 201 26.43 -7.92 2.69
CA GLY A 201 25.08 -7.36 2.58
C GLY A 201 24.29 -7.51 3.89
N GLN A 202 24.96 -7.39 5.04
CA GLN A 202 24.37 -7.61 6.35
C GLN A 202 24.48 -6.37 7.24
N ALA A 203 23.46 -6.17 8.08
CA ALA A 203 23.47 -5.16 9.11
C ALA A 203 23.11 -5.79 10.46
N ILE A 204 24.03 -5.70 11.41
CA ILE A 204 23.89 -6.27 12.75
C ILE A 204 23.70 -5.10 13.72
N LYS A 205 22.62 -5.16 14.52
CA LYS A 205 22.36 -4.15 15.54
C LYS A 205 23.44 -4.26 16.63
N ILE A 206 24.01 -3.12 17.01
CA ILE A 206 25.01 -3.00 18.07
C ILE A 206 24.49 -2.08 19.18
N GLU A 207 24.91 -2.34 20.43
CA GLU A 207 24.52 -1.56 21.62
C GLU A 207 25.30 -0.24 21.75
#